data_AF-A0A097EI53-F1
#
_entry.id   AF-A0A097EI53-F1
#
_cell.length_a   1.000
_cell.length_b   1.000
_cell.length_c   1.000
_cell.angle_alpha   90.00
_cell.angle_beta   90.00
_cell.angle_gamma   90.00
#
_symmetry.space_group_name_H-M   'P 1'
#
loop_
_entity.id
_entity.type
_entity.pdbx_description
1 polymer ?
#
loop_
_entity_poly.entity_id
_entity_poly.type
_entity_poly.pdbx_seq_one_letter_code
_entity_poly.pdbx_strand_id
1 'polypeptide(L)'
;MQFFRRFSPLHAFRDLRFFLSQREPRDLGFLVAAMAVTGFFVYAFMRNDIPPEPYQPNIIYFKNYAANRTDAQIKAQQEIDKVEQDQRIAAQKAREEKLRSQFKTVDDAMSKWGL
;
A
#
# COMPACT_ATOMS: atom_id res chain seq x y z
N MET A 1 31.63 20.29 -38.67
CA MET A 1 31.00 19.36 -37.71
C MET A 1 29.64 19.92 -37.26
N GLN A 2 28.60 19.83 -38.10
CA GLN A 2 27.28 20.42 -37.81
C GLN A 2 26.37 19.46 -37.00
N PHE A 3 26.79 18.20 -36.84
CA PHE A 3 26.03 17.14 -36.18
C PHE A 3 25.89 17.37 -34.67
N PHE A 4 26.99 17.64 -33.96
CA PHE A 4 26.98 17.89 -32.50
C PHE A 4 26.23 19.15 -32.10
N ARG A 5 26.07 20.12 -33.01
CA ARG A 5 25.27 21.34 -32.77
C ARG A 5 23.78 21.04 -32.63
N ARG A 6 23.28 19.95 -33.23
CA ARG A 6 21.89 19.48 -33.09
C ARG A 6 21.63 18.77 -31.76
N PHE A 7 22.69 18.29 -31.09
CA PHE A 7 22.62 17.66 -29.77
C PHE A 7 22.98 18.64 -28.65
N SER A 8 23.02 19.95 -28.93
CA SER A 8 23.33 20.94 -27.90
C SER A 8 22.14 21.11 -26.95
N PRO A 9 22.26 20.75 -25.66
CA PRO A 9 21.16 20.86 -24.70
C PRO A 9 20.73 22.32 -24.46
N LEU A 10 21.66 23.26 -24.66
CA LEU A 10 21.38 24.69 -24.58
C LEU A 10 20.45 25.15 -25.70
N HIS A 11 20.63 24.62 -26.92
CA HIS A 11 19.72 24.91 -28.03
C HIS A 11 18.34 24.30 -27.80
N ALA A 12 18.27 23.05 -27.31
CA ALA A 12 17.00 22.39 -27.00
C ALA A 12 16.19 23.15 -25.93
N PHE A 13 16.84 23.64 -24.87
CA PHE A 13 16.14 24.42 -23.84
C PHE A 13 15.61 25.75 -24.36
N ARG A 14 16.39 26.45 -25.20
CA ARG A 14 15.96 27.72 -25.82
C ARG A 14 14.80 27.52 -26.78
N ASP A 15 14.83 26.44 -27.56
CA ASP A 15 13.76 26.07 -28.49
C ASP A 15 12.48 25.68 -27.74
N LEU A 16 12.61 24.87 -26.68
CA LEU A 16 11.49 24.51 -25.80
C LEU A 16 10.87 25.76 -25.16
N ARG A 17 11.68 26.67 -24.61
CA ARG A 17 11.19 27.94 -24.05
C ARG A 17 10.46 28.76 -25.10
N PHE A 18 11.00 28.85 -26.32
CA PHE A 18 10.38 29.59 -27.41
C PHE A 18 9.03 28.99 -27.83
N PHE A 19 8.95 27.66 -27.94
CA PHE A 19 7.71 26.94 -28.23
C PHE A 19 6.66 27.14 -27.14
N LEU A 20 7.06 27.04 -25.86
CA LEU A 20 6.15 27.25 -24.73
C LEU A 20 5.67 28.70 -24.62
N SER A 21 6.49 29.68 -25.04
CA SER A 21 6.12 31.10 -25.02
C SER A 21 5.06 31.49 -26.06
N GLN A 22 4.87 30.68 -27.10
CA GLN A 22 3.85 30.88 -28.14
C GLN A 22 2.51 30.21 -27.81
N ARG A 23 2.45 29.40 -26.75
CA ARG A 23 1.24 28.68 -26.32
C ARG A 23 0.38 29.58 -25.45
N GLU A 24 -0.91 29.26 -25.40
CA GLU A 24 -1.80 29.95 -24.48
C GLU A 24 -1.43 29.68 -23.01
N PRO A 25 -1.64 30.65 -22.11
CA PRO A 25 -1.32 30.48 -20.69
C PRO A 25 -2.09 29.32 -20.04
N ARG A 26 -3.27 28.98 -20.58
CA ARG A 26 -4.10 27.86 -20.13
C ARG A 26 -3.43 26.51 -20.41
N ASP A 27 -2.84 26.35 -21.58
CA ASP A 27 -2.13 25.12 -21.99
C ASP A 27 -0.93 24.86 -21.07
N LEU A 28 -0.23 25.92 -20.66
CA LEU A 28 0.86 25.83 -19.69
C LEU A 28 0.36 25.41 -18.30
N GLY A 29 -0.82 25.90 -17.89
CA GLY A 29 -1.48 25.48 -16.67
C GLY A 29 -1.78 23.98 -16.66
N PHE A 30 -2.35 23.45 -17.75
CA PHE A 30 -2.61 22.01 -17.89
C PHE A 30 -1.33 21.18 -17.93
N LEU A 31 -0.28 21.65 -18.60
CA LEU A 31 1.03 21.00 -18.62
C LEU A 31 1.62 20.87 -17.21
N VAL A 32 1.61 21.97 -16.44
CA VAL A 32 2.10 21.97 -15.06
C VAL A 32 1.26 21.05 -14.19
N ALA A 33 -0.07 21.08 -14.32
CA ALA A 33 -0.95 20.20 -13.57
C ALA A 33 -0.69 18.72 -13.88
N ALA A 34 -0.53 18.36 -15.15
CA ALA A 34 -0.22 16.99 -15.56
C ALA A 34 1.13 16.53 -14.97
N MET A 35 2.18 17.35 -15.10
CA MET A 35 3.49 17.05 -14.51
C MET A 35 3.41 16.91 -12.99
N ALA A 36 2.64 17.77 -12.31
CA ALA A 36 2.47 17.73 -10.87
C ALA A 36 1.75 16.45 -10.42
N VAL A 37 0.65 16.07 -11.08
CA VAL A 37 -0.11 14.85 -10.76
C VAL A 37 0.75 13.60 -10.98
N THR A 38 1.42 13.50 -12.14
CA THR A 38 2.31 12.36 -12.42
C THR A 38 3.49 12.31 -11.45
N GLY A 39 4.13 13.45 -11.19
CA GLY A 39 5.25 13.56 -10.26
C GLY A 39 4.84 13.21 -8.83
N PHE A 40 3.64 13.62 -8.40
CA PHE A 40 3.07 13.27 -7.10
C PHE A 40 2.95 11.76 -6.93
N PHE A 41 2.36 11.04 -7.90
CA PHE A 41 2.23 9.59 -7.82
C PHE A 41 3.59 8.89 -7.82
N VAL A 42 4.51 9.29 -8.70
CA VAL A 42 5.88 8.72 -8.71
C VAL A 42 6.55 8.92 -7.36
N TYR A 43 6.48 10.12 -6.80
CA TYR A 43 7.04 10.43 -5.48
C TYR A 43 6.38 9.63 -4.36
N ALA A 44 5.05 9.53 -4.37
CA ALA A 44 4.28 8.80 -3.37
C ALA A 44 4.64 7.31 -3.37
N PHE A 45 4.77 6.68 -4.55
CA PHE A 45 5.21 5.30 -4.65
C PHE A 45 6.68 5.11 -4.26
N MET A 46 7.56 6.04 -4.64
CA MET A 46 8.98 5.99 -4.28
C MET A 46 9.19 6.15 -2.77
N ARG A 47 8.35 6.93 -2.09
CA ARG A 47 8.37 7.09 -0.62
C ARG A 47 7.70 5.95 0.13
N ASN A 48 6.95 5.08 -0.54
CA ASN A 48 6.24 3.98 0.09
C ASN A 48 7.18 2.79 0.32
N ASP A 49 8.28 3.04 1.02
CA ASP A 49 9.19 2.01 1.53
C ASP A 49 8.56 1.34 2.75
N ILE A 50 7.48 0.60 2.55
CA ILE A 50 7.03 -0.37 3.56
C ILE A 50 7.93 -1.58 3.37
N PRO A 51 8.93 -1.82 4.23
CA PRO A 51 9.70 -3.04 4.13
C PRO A 51 8.72 -4.21 4.19
N PRO A 52 8.79 -5.18 3.27
CA PRO A 52 7.97 -6.38 3.39
C PRO A 52 8.28 -6.98 4.77
N GLU A 53 7.24 -7.34 5.52
CA GLU A 53 7.45 -8.06 6.78
C GLU A 53 8.40 -9.22 6.49
N PRO A 54 9.47 -9.40 7.29
CA PRO A 54 10.40 -10.50 7.09
C PRO A 54 9.60 -11.79 6.97
N TYR A 55 9.80 -12.54 5.89
CA TYR A 55 9.10 -13.79 5.68
C TYR A 55 9.41 -14.72 6.86
N GLN A 56 8.44 -14.90 7.75
CA GLN A 56 8.51 -15.89 8.81
C GLN A 56 7.85 -17.16 8.29
N PRO A 57 8.61 -18.25 8.04
CA PRO A 57 7.99 -19.51 7.70
C PRO A 57 7.10 -19.93 8.88
N ASN A 58 5.79 -19.88 8.67
CA ASN A 58 4.84 -20.42 9.63
C ASN A 58 4.85 -21.95 9.49
N ILE A 59 5.86 -22.59 10.10
CA ILE A 59 5.97 -24.05 10.11
C ILE A 59 4.89 -24.56 11.07
N ILE A 60 3.74 -24.92 10.51
CA ILE A 60 2.64 -25.54 11.25
C ILE A 60 3.05 -27.00 11.50
N TYR A 61 3.63 -27.27 12.66
CA TYR A 61 3.86 -28.62 13.13
C TYR A 61 2.52 -29.27 13.48
N PHE A 62 2.11 -30.27 12.72
CA PHE A 62 0.95 -31.08 13.08
C PHE A 62 1.35 -31.99 14.26
N LYS A 63 0.59 -31.93 15.36
CA LYS A 63 0.77 -32.88 16.47
C LYS A 63 0.31 -34.26 15.99
N ASN A 64 1.15 -35.29 16.19
CA ASN A 64 0.77 -36.66 15.83
C ASN A 64 -0.24 -37.24 16.85
N TYR A 65 -1.48 -37.32 16.40
CA TYR A 65 -2.59 -38.22 16.76
C TYR A 65 -2.26 -39.64 17.30
N ALA A 66 -1.65 -39.90 18.48
CA ALA A 66 -1.56 -41.28 18.99
C ALA A 66 -2.94 -41.99 18.96
N ALA A 67 -3.02 -43.18 18.34
CA ALA A 67 -4.30 -43.85 18.07
C ALA A 67 -4.96 -44.46 19.32
N ASN A 68 -4.20 -44.59 20.41
CA ASN A 68 -4.58 -45.23 21.67
C ASN A 68 -4.94 -44.22 22.78
N ARG A 69 -5.24 -42.96 22.43
CA ARG A 69 -5.62 -41.92 23.41
C ARG A 69 -6.99 -42.22 24.01
N THR A 70 -7.16 -41.85 25.28
CA THR A 70 -8.46 -41.96 25.96
C THR A 70 -9.26 -40.66 25.84
N ASP A 71 -10.59 -40.74 25.92
CA ASP A 71 -11.49 -39.57 25.86
C ASP A 71 -11.17 -38.50 26.91
N ALA A 72 -10.69 -38.92 28.09
CA ALA A 72 -10.24 -38.01 29.14
C ALA A 72 -9.02 -37.17 28.70
N GLN A 73 -8.06 -37.80 28.01
CA GLN A 73 -6.89 -37.10 27.46
C GLN A 73 -7.28 -36.15 26.32
N ILE A 74 -8.29 -36.51 25.51
CA ILE A 74 -8.81 -35.66 24.45
C ILE A 74 -9.45 -34.40 25.03
N LYS A 75 -10.32 -34.53 26.03
CA LYS A 75 -11.00 -33.38 26.65
C LYS A 75 -10.01 -32.43 27.33
N ALA A 76 -9.04 -32.98 28.07
CA ALA A 76 -8.01 -32.16 28.71
C ALA A 76 -7.18 -31.36 27.69
N GLN A 77 -6.81 -31.96 26.55
CA GLN A 77 -6.08 -31.25 25.51
C GLN A 77 -6.95 -30.19 24.81
N GLN A 78 -8.23 -30.49 24.56
CA GLN A 78 -9.17 -29.54 23.94
C GLN A 78 -9.41 -28.31 24.82
N GLU A 79 -9.45 -28.46 26.14
CA GLU A 79 -9.57 -27.31 27.05
C GLU A 79 -8.38 -26.36 26.92
N ILE A 80 -7.16 -26.91 26.82
CA ILE A 80 -5.94 -26.12 26.61
C ILE A 80 -5.95 -25.44 25.23
N ASP A 81 -6.27 -26.20 24.19
CA ASP A 81 -6.27 -25.69 22.81
C ASP A 81 -7.36 -24.63 22.58
N LYS A 82 -8.51 -24.75 23.25
CA LYS A 82 -9.60 -23.76 23.19
C LYS A 82 -9.17 -22.39 23.69
N VAL A 83 -8.43 -22.31 24.80
CA VAL A 83 -7.96 -21.04 25.35
C VAL A 83 -7.07 -20.30 24.34
N GLU A 84 -6.14 -21.02 23.71
CA GLU A 84 -5.26 -20.45 22.68
C GLU A 84 -6.05 -20.04 21.42
N GLN A 85 -7.03 -20.85 21.02
CA GLN A 85 -7.92 -20.53 19.91
C GLN A 85 -8.75 -19.27 20.17
N ASP A 86 -9.34 -19.14 21.35
CA ASP A 86 -10.17 -18.00 21.73
C ASP A 86 -9.34 -16.70 21.75
N GLN A 87 -8.10 -16.76 22.25
CA GLN A 87 -7.17 -15.62 22.19
C GLN A 87 -6.86 -15.20 20.75
N ARG A 88 -6.61 -16.16 19.85
CA ARG A 88 -6.36 -15.88 18.43
C ARG A 88 -7.57 -15.25 17.75
N ILE A 89 -8.77 -15.77 18.01
CA ILE A 89 -10.02 -15.24 17.46
C ILE A 89 -10.26 -13.82 17.99
N ALA A 90 -10.08 -13.59 19.28
CA ALA A 90 -10.24 -12.26 19.89
C ALA A 90 -9.25 -11.25 19.29
N ALA A 91 -7.99 -11.63 19.10
CA ALA A 91 -6.98 -10.78 18.48
C ALA A 91 -7.29 -10.47 17.01
N GLN A 92 -7.80 -11.44 16.24
CA GLN A 92 -8.26 -11.21 14.86
C GLN A 92 -9.45 -10.25 14.83
N LYS A 93 -10.47 -10.50 15.65
CA LYS A 93 -11.67 -9.65 15.75
C LYS A 93 -11.32 -8.21 16.12
N ALA A 94 -10.41 -8.01 17.07
CA ALA A 94 -9.94 -6.67 17.44
C ALA A 94 -9.23 -5.95 16.29
N ARG A 95 -8.44 -6.67 15.47
CA ARG A 95 -7.83 -6.09 14.26
C ARG A 95 -8.88 -5.72 13.22
N GLU A 96 -9.86 -6.59 12.98
CA GLU A 96 -10.96 -6.31 12.06
C GLU A 96 -11.80 -5.12 12.49
N GLU A 97 -12.15 -5.03 13.78
CA GLU A 97 -12.91 -3.89 14.33
C GLU A 97 -12.13 -2.58 14.23
N LYS A 98 -10.81 -2.62 14.46
CA LYS A 98 -9.94 -1.46 14.24
C LYS A 98 -9.92 -1.02 12.78
N LEU A 99 -9.79 -1.95 11.84
CA LEU A 99 -9.83 -1.64 10.41
C LEU A 99 -11.21 -1.09 10.00
N ARG A 100 -12.30 -1.75 10.42
CA ARG A 100 -13.67 -1.29 10.14
C ARG A 100 -13.93 0.11 10.67
N SER A 101 -13.47 0.43 11.89
CA SER A 101 -13.63 1.78 12.45
C SER A 101 -12.81 2.82 11.70
N GLN A 102 -11.57 2.51 11.28
CA GLN A 102 -10.77 3.39 10.43
C GLN A 102 -11.45 3.66 9.09
N PHE A 103 -11.93 2.62 8.40
CA PHE A 103 -12.66 2.80 7.14
C PHE A 103 -13.95 3.59 7.34
N LYS A 104 -14.70 3.34 8.41
CA LYS A 104 -15.91 4.10 8.72
C LYS A 104 -15.60 5.59 8.92
N THR A 105 -14.53 5.94 9.63
CA THR A 105 -14.17 7.37 9.81
C THR A 105 -13.82 8.06 8.50
N VAL A 106 -13.20 7.35 7.56
CA VAL A 106 -12.89 7.87 6.23
C VAL A 106 -14.16 8.01 5.40
N ASP A 107 -15.04 7.01 5.44
CA ASP A 107 -16.33 6.98 4.75
C ASP A 107 -17.25 8.13 5.21
N ASP A 108 -17.38 8.31 6.53
CA ASP A 108 -18.14 9.42 7.12
C ASP A 108 -17.56 10.79 6.71
N ALA A 109 -16.24 10.91 6.57
CA ALA A 109 -15.58 12.14 6.11
C ALA A 109 -15.82 12.40 4.61
N MET A 110 -15.78 11.36 3.77
CA MET A 110 -16.10 11.45 2.34
C MET A 110 -17.57 11.84 2.11
N SER A 111 -18.49 11.18 2.82
CA SER A 111 -19.92 11.48 2.77
C SER A 111 -20.21 12.92 3.18
N LYS A 112 -19.55 13.44 4.23
CA LYS A 112 -19.64 14.84 4.64
C LYS A 112 -19.16 15.82 3.56
N TRP A 113 -18.20 15.41 2.75
CA TRP A 113 -17.68 16.21 1.63
C TRP A 113 -18.48 16.02 0.33
N GLY A 114 -19.51 15.17 0.34
CA GLY A 114 -20.34 14.89 -0.83
C GLY A 114 -19.65 14.06 -1.91
N LEU A 115 -18.62 13.30 -1.53
CA LEU A 115 -17.87 12.35 -2.37
C LEU A 115 -18.33 10.91 -2.14
#